data_AF-A0A9P0DP67-F1
#
_entry.id   AF-A0A9P0DP67-F1
#
_cell.length_a   1.000
_cell.length_b   1.000
_cell.length_c   1.000
_cell.angle_alpha   90.00
_cell.angle_beta   90.00
_cell.angle_gamma   90.00
#
_symmetry.space_group_name_H-M   'P 1'
#
loop_
_entity.id
_entity.type
_entity.pdbx_description
1 polymer ?
#
loop_
_entity_poly.entity_id
_entity_poly.type
_entity_poly.pdbx_seq_one_letter_code
_entity_poly.pdbx_strand_id
1 'polypeptide(L)'
;RTMYGRIVFIICAYKMCVRNHFVGILIINLVITAHCAVKTFRHDNDIFNPKNWVDGRPQEHCDGLVFPEISFNFYSIDELKIDSWVLSKDCQIVFGENARIDFNTESEMNCVELKPKDPYYWTDPNSWNTVGKEENYAIPHMERLPCEYDDVVFPRGNLSGSVYYFGEEVKMKSLRFGNDSWTDENLRSDSATMASKYTIFTLEDLQDAFFVTNKGCDDVTGCICGNAEAYVGVCDSVPTKDDFRCTDPVTPVGFCQPICGASIVVIPPRNFELAEMERTLKQFTSDTYISKVRNDSGNEFLQIIFAEKEFTGNSLDEAKQLYEQIKLDHSSSHVTLYASGPYNNSEENVNNAVSVVFGTLCGVGLVFVILFVMYSPNDTAIILRNRLNIGSSHLPSFKTAYFTRHSSVAEDAGLIFEGQSMASSLLSLDKSFDNPMFGKDEKSTPSTSSPRYDMGNKDAVNTGDAEESNHLESGAEMEESMPDIKQKDFDNISEGELVDLSDM
;
A
#
# COMPACT_ATOMS: atom_id res chain seq x y z
N ARG A 1 -44.41 7.00 -18.87
CA ARG A 1 -44.82 8.32 -18.34
C ARG A 1 -44.91 8.20 -16.83
N THR A 2 -43.93 8.77 -16.11
CA THR A 2 -44.04 9.53 -14.83
C THR A 2 -45.15 9.12 -13.85
N MET A 3 -44.95 9.01 -12.54
CA MET A 3 -43.85 9.25 -11.60
C MET A 3 -44.44 8.98 -10.19
N TYR A 4 -43.59 8.61 -9.24
CA TYR A 4 -43.73 8.78 -7.78
C TYR A 4 -45.00 8.32 -7.06
N GLY A 5 -44.84 7.25 -6.27
CA GLY A 5 -45.74 6.90 -5.18
C GLY A 5 -44.96 6.54 -3.92
N ARG A 6 -45.20 7.32 -2.86
CA ARG A 6 -45.09 6.97 -1.42
C ARG A 6 -43.77 7.28 -0.70
N ILE A 7 -43.68 8.54 -0.29
CA ILE A 7 -43.14 8.94 1.03
C ILE A 7 -44.33 9.51 1.82
N VAL A 8 -44.27 9.36 3.15
CA VAL A 8 -45.12 9.96 4.21
C VAL A 8 -46.26 9.09 4.72
N PHE A 9 -46.04 8.43 5.87
CA PHE A 9 -46.91 8.51 7.04
C PHE A 9 -46.11 8.07 8.28
N ILE A 10 -45.91 9.00 9.23
CA ILE A 10 -46.07 8.88 10.69
C ILE A 10 -45.57 10.21 11.28
N ILE A 11 -46.47 11.17 11.44
CA ILE A 11 -46.42 12.13 12.55
C ILE A 11 -47.86 12.26 13.05
N CYS A 12 -48.16 11.54 14.13
CA CYS A 12 -49.37 11.73 14.91
C CYS A 12 -49.00 11.61 16.38
N ALA A 13 -48.69 12.74 17.00
CA ALA A 13 -48.96 13.06 18.41
C ALA A 13 -48.22 14.36 18.74
N TYR A 14 -48.95 15.46 18.90
CA TYR A 14 -48.96 16.25 20.13
C TYR A 14 -49.90 17.45 19.90
N LYS A 15 -51.10 17.30 20.43
CA LYS A 15 -52.12 18.33 20.52
C LYS A 15 -52.18 18.75 21.99
N MET A 16 -51.46 19.81 22.36
CA MET A 16 -51.79 20.59 23.56
C MET A 16 -51.75 22.07 23.23
N CYS A 17 -52.78 22.73 23.74
CA CYS A 17 -53.21 24.09 23.49
C CYS A 17 -52.41 25.08 24.38
N VAL A 18 -52.27 26.32 23.89
CA VAL A 18 -52.31 27.62 24.62
C VAL A 18 -51.21 28.60 24.14
N ARG A 19 -51.64 29.50 23.25
CA ARG A 19 -51.58 30.97 23.28
C ARG A 19 -50.23 31.69 23.51
N ASN A 20 -49.80 32.37 22.45
CA ASN A 20 -49.06 33.65 22.38
C ASN A 20 -47.77 33.78 23.21
N HIS A 21 -46.63 33.57 22.55
CA HIS A 21 -45.58 34.58 22.40
C HIS A 21 -44.59 34.09 21.33
N PHE A 22 -44.43 34.87 20.27
CA PHE A 22 -43.47 34.63 19.19
C PHE A 22 -42.05 34.86 19.73
N VAL A 23 -41.41 33.82 20.26
CA VAL A 23 -39.96 33.73 20.40
C VAL A 23 -39.55 32.56 19.51
N GLY A 24 -39.03 32.89 18.33
CA GLY A 24 -38.51 31.91 17.39
C GLY A 24 -37.28 31.24 17.96
N ILE A 25 -37.47 30.11 18.64
CA ILE A 25 -36.39 29.17 18.92
C ILE A 25 -36.18 28.40 17.61
N LEU A 26 -35.22 28.88 16.83
CA LEU A 26 -34.64 28.16 15.71
C LEU A 26 -33.83 26.98 16.32
N ILE A 27 -34.49 25.85 16.57
CA ILE A 27 -33.80 24.59 16.88
C ILE A 27 -33.16 24.14 15.56
N ILE A 28 -31.97 24.66 15.28
CA ILE A 28 -31.04 24.00 14.37
C ILE A 28 -30.66 22.72 15.11
N ASN A 29 -31.31 21.60 14.74
CA ASN A 29 -30.72 20.29 14.96
C ASN A 29 -29.44 20.27 14.12
N LEU A 30 -28.37 20.77 14.73
CA LEU A 30 -27.01 20.45 14.31
C LEU A 30 -26.87 18.98 14.68
N VAL A 31 -27.36 18.10 13.81
CA VAL A 31 -26.93 16.71 13.83
C VAL A 31 -25.44 16.82 13.55
N ILE A 32 -24.66 16.75 14.63
CA ILE A 32 -23.24 16.44 14.55
C ILE A 32 -23.23 15.08 13.88
N THR A 33 -23.10 15.08 12.55
CA THR A 33 -22.86 13.85 11.82
C THR A 33 -21.49 13.40 12.30
N ALA A 34 -21.47 12.44 13.24
CA ALA A 34 -20.28 11.69 13.55
C ALA A 34 -19.70 11.23 12.20
N HIS A 35 -18.49 11.69 11.90
CA HIS A 35 -17.83 11.49 10.60
C HIS A 35 -17.40 10.02 10.53
N CYS A 36 -18.32 9.12 10.19
CA CYS A 36 -17.99 7.76 9.83
C CYS A 36 -17.53 7.78 8.37
N ALA A 37 -16.38 7.19 8.07
CA ALA A 37 -15.95 7.10 6.67
C ALA A 37 -16.74 6.00 5.96
N VAL A 38 -16.94 6.17 4.66
CA VAL A 38 -17.52 5.13 3.81
C VAL A 38 -16.40 4.46 3.04
N LYS A 39 -16.28 3.15 3.22
CA LYS A 39 -15.23 2.31 2.65
C LYS A 39 -15.84 1.42 1.60
N THR A 40 -15.50 1.67 0.35
CA THR A 40 -16.09 0.95 -0.79
C THR A 40 -15.05 0.01 -1.38
N PHE A 41 -15.43 -1.26 -1.52
CA PHE A 41 -14.62 -2.24 -2.22
C PHE A 41 -14.52 -1.88 -3.71
N ARG A 42 -13.31 -1.88 -4.27
CA ARG A 42 -13.06 -1.22 -5.56
C ARG A 42 -12.80 -2.15 -6.74
N HIS A 43 -12.75 -3.46 -6.51
CA HIS A 43 -12.45 -4.41 -7.57
C HIS A 43 -13.68 -4.70 -8.45
N ASP A 44 -13.41 -5.01 -9.71
CA ASP A 44 -14.38 -5.10 -10.78
C ASP A 44 -14.30 -6.49 -11.41
N ASN A 45 -15.34 -7.32 -11.23
CA ASN A 45 -15.47 -8.63 -11.85
C ASN A 45 -16.56 -8.65 -12.93
N ASP A 46 -16.86 -7.50 -13.52
CA ASP A 46 -17.79 -7.37 -14.64
C ASP A 46 -17.31 -8.17 -15.84
N ILE A 47 -18.13 -9.12 -16.29
CA ILE A 47 -17.87 -9.90 -17.49
C ILE A 47 -17.94 -9.06 -18.76
N PHE A 48 -18.54 -7.86 -18.72
CA PHE A 48 -18.62 -6.95 -19.86
C PHE A 48 -17.48 -5.94 -19.93
N ASN A 49 -16.62 -5.88 -18.90
CA ASN A 49 -15.47 -4.98 -18.91
C ASN A 49 -14.28 -5.65 -19.63
N PRO A 50 -13.78 -5.08 -20.75
CA PRO A 50 -12.65 -5.65 -21.47
C PRO A 50 -11.39 -5.84 -20.61
N LYS A 51 -11.20 -5.05 -19.54
CA LYS A 51 -10.07 -5.26 -18.62
C LYS A 51 -10.03 -6.67 -18.02
N ASN A 52 -11.21 -7.29 -17.86
CA ASN A 52 -11.39 -8.64 -17.33
C ASN A 52 -11.27 -9.73 -18.41
N TRP A 53 -11.12 -9.37 -19.68
CA TRP A 53 -10.96 -10.31 -20.79
C TRP A 53 -9.49 -10.58 -21.08
N VAL A 54 -9.18 -11.78 -21.57
CA VAL A 54 -7.86 -12.11 -22.13
C VAL A 54 -7.55 -11.12 -23.26
N ASP A 55 -6.35 -10.52 -23.23
CA ASP A 55 -5.89 -9.45 -24.15
C ASP A 55 -6.76 -8.18 -24.24
N GLY A 56 -7.81 -8.06 -23.43
CA GLY A 56 -8.72 -6.92 -23.49
C GLY A 56 -9.61 -6.86 -24.73
N ARG A 57 -9.83 -8.00 -25.40
CA ARG A 57 -10.58 -8.08 -26.66
C ARG A 57 -11.21 -9.45 -26.88
N PRO A 58 -12.18 -9.58 -27.79
CA PRO A 58 -12.66 -10.88 -28.25
C PRO A 58 -11.54 -11.68 -28.94
N GLN A 59 -11.56 -12.99 -28.76
CA GLN A 59 -10.62 -13.97 -29.28
C GLN A 59 -10.95 -14.34 -30.74
N GLU A 60 -9.93 -14.77 -31.49
CA GLU A 60 -10.11 -15.18 -32.89
C GLU A 60 -10.79 -16.55 -33.04
N HIS A 61 -10.66 -17.40 -32.02
CA HIS A 61 -11.30 -18.71 -31.94
C HIS A 61 -12.37 -18.65 -30.85
N CYS A 62 -13.61 -18.99 -31.21
CA CYS A 62 -14.78 -18.67 -30.41
C CYS A 62 -15.47 -19.95 -29.93
N ASP A 63 -15.38 -20.22 -28.63
CA ASP A 63 -16.16 -21.25 -27.93
C ASP A 63 -17.29 -20.61 -27.09
N GLY A 64 -17.69 -19.38 -27.41
CA GLY A 64 -18.64 -18.60 -26.63
C GLY A 64 -17.98 -17.70 -25.60
N LEU A 65 -18.70 -17.44 -24.50
CA LEU A 65 -18.15 -16.82 -23.30
C LEU A 65 -17.46 -17.88 -22.44
N VAL A 66 -16.13 -17.83 -22.35
CA VAL A 66 -15.32 -18.81 -21.63
C VAL A 66 -14.90 -18.26 -20.27
N PHE A 67 -15.31 -18.95 -19.20
CA PHE A 67 -14.84 -18.72 -17.84
C PHE A 67 -13.52 -19.47 -17.61
N PRO A 68 -12.61 -18.93 -16.79
CA PRO A 68 -11.35 -19.60 -16.48
C PRO A 68 -11.62 -20.95 -15.79
N GLU A 69 -10.73 -21.93 -15.97
CA GLU A 69 -10.93 -23.29 -15.44
C GLU A 69 -11.14 -23.30 -13.93
N ILE A 70 -10.52 -22.37 -13.19
CA ILE A 70 -10.70 -22.17 -11.76
C ILE A 70 -11.08 -20.70 -11.52
N SER A 71 -12.21 -20.45 -10.85
CA SER A 71 -12.59 -19.11 -10.43
C SER A 71 -13.16 -19.10 -9.02
N PHE A 72 -12.44 -18.46 -8.09
CA PHE A 72 -12.90 -18.25 -6.72
C PHE A 72 -13.74 -16.98 -6.55
N ASN A 73 -13.96 -16.25 -7.65
CA ASN A 73 -14.75 -15.05 -7.67
C ASN A 73 -16.17 -15.36 -8.14
N PHE A 74 -17.11 -14.49 -7.76
CA PHE A 74 -18.45 -14.51 -8.33
C PHE A 74 -18.58 -13.55 -9.51
N TYR A 75 -19.55 -13.84 -10.37
CA TYR A 75 -19.92 -13.02 -11.51
C TYR A 75 -21.39 -12.63 -11.41
N SER A 76 -21.67 -11.33 -11.45
CA SER A 76 -23.04 -10.81 -11.45
C SER A 76 -23.53 -10.64 -12.88
N ILE A 77 -24.69 -11.22 -13.22
CA ILE A 77 -25.25 -11.19 -14.58
C ILE A 77 -26.70 -10.71 -14.52
N ASP A 78 -26.97 -9.58 -15.19
CA ASP A 78 -28.31 -9.02 -15.36
C ASP A 78 -28.84 -9.24 -16.79
N GLU A 79 -28.06 -8.95 -17.83
CA GLU A 79 -28.45 -9.23 -19.22
C GLU A 79 -27.27 -9.83 -19.96
N LEU A 80 -27.43 -11.01 -20.56
CA LEU A 80 -26.39 -11.69 -21.30
C LEU A 80 -26.92 -12.20 -22.64
N LYS A 81 -26.21 -11.86 -23.72
CA LYS A 81 -26.47 -12.29 -25.09
C LYS A 81 -25.30 -13.13 -25.57
N ILE A 82 -25.50 -14.43 -25.71
CA ILE A 82 -24.44 -15.38 -26.04
C ILE A 82 -24.93 -16.53 -26.93
N ASP A 83 -24.10 -17.08 -27.79
CA ASP A 83 -24.43 -18.32 -28.51
C ASP A 83 -24.14 -19.56 -27.66
N SER A 84 -23.05 -19.50 -26.89
CA SER A 84 -22.63 -20.52 -25.95
C SER A 84 -21.78 -19.90 -24.83
N TRP A 85 -21.63 -20.64 -23.74
CA TRP A 85 -20.67 -20.31 -22.68
C TRP A 85 -20.00 -21.58 -22.18
N VAL A 86 -18.78 -21.45 -21.67
CA VAL A 86 -18.03 -22.54 -21.04
C VAL A 86 -17.82 -22.13 -19.60
N LEU A 87 -18.52 -22.81 -18.69
CA LEU A 87 -18.42 -22.55 -17.26
C LEU A 87 -17.23 -23.29 -16.65
N SER A 88 -16.65 -22.72 -15.60
CA SER A 88 -15.72 -23.40 -14.73
C SER A 88 -16.40 -24.57 -14.00
N LYS A 89 -15.62 -25.54 -13.53
CA LYS A 89 -16.09 -26.58 -12.59
C LYS A 89 -16.54 -25.96 -11.26
N ASP A 90 -15.83 -24.92 -10.84
CA ASP A 90 -16.01 -24.23 -9.57
C ASP A 90 -16.13 -22.73 -9.87
N CYS A 91 -17.36 -22.25 -10.06
CA CYS A 91 -17.67 -20.83 -10.17
C CYS A 91 -19.02 -20.49 -9.53
N GLN A 92 -19.15 -19.25 -9.06
CA GLN A 92 -20.42 -18.72 -8.59
C GLN A 92 -20.93 -17.66 -9.57
N ILE A 93 -22.17 -17.81 -10.02
CA ILE A 93 -22.84 -16.83 -10.87
C ILE A 93 -24.09 -16.35 -10.14
N VAL A 94 -24.17 -15.04 -9.95
CA VAL A 94 -25.30 -14.39 -9.31
C VAL A 94 -26.15 -13.74 -10.39
N PHE A 95 -27.39 -14.19 -10.50
CA PHE A 95 -28.38 -13.59 -11.39
C PHE A 95 -29.17 -12.52 -10.64
N GLY A 96 -29.22 -11.31 -11.18
CA GLY A 96 -30.09 -10.26 -10.64
C GLY A 96 -31.57 -10.62 -10.71
N GLU A 97 -32.43 -9.89 -9.97
CA GLU A 97 -33.87 -10.19 -9.85
C GLU A 97 -34.62 -10.28 -11.19
N ASN A 98 -34.09 -9.66 -12.24
CA ASN A 98 -34.66 -9.67 -13.59
C ASN A 98 -33.65 -10.15 -14.64
N ALA A 99 -32.75 -11.05 -14.26
CA ALA A 99 -31.70 -11.51 -15.14
C ALA A 99 -32.26 -12.15 -16.41
N ARG A 100 -31.71 -11.80 -17.57
CA ARG A 100 -32.11 -12.36 -18.87
C ARG A 100 -30.90 -12.87 -19.63
N ILE A 101 -30.97 -14.12 -20.07
CA ILE A 101 -29.98 -14.73 -20.95
C ILE A 101 -30.67 -15.05 -22.27
N ASP A 102 -30.20 -14.44 -23.36
CA ASP A 102 -30.68 -14.67 -24.71
C ASP A 102 -29.64 -15.47 -25.49
N PHE A 103 -30.06 -16.60 -26.07
CA PHE A 103 -29.22 -17.45 -26.90
C PHE A 103 -29.45 -17.22 -28.39
N ASN A 104 -28.43 -17.52 -29.22
CA ASN A 104 -28.44 -17.37 -30.68
C ASN A 104 -28.55 -15.90 -31.12
N THR A 105 -27.68 -15.07 -30.54
CA THR A 105 -27.65 -13.62 -30.77
C THR A 105 -26.24 -13.20 -31.17
N GLU A 106 -26.13 -12.37 -32.20
CA GLU A 106 -24.86 -11.74 -32.54
C GLU A 106 -24.42 -10.83 -31.38
N SER A 107 -23.32 -11.19 -30.73
CA SER A 107 -22.78 -10.52 -29.55
C SER A 107 -21.26 -10.66 -29.54
N GLU A 108 -20.56 -9.62 -29.11
CA GLU A 108 -19.10 -9.67 -28.90
C GLU A 108 -18.73 -10.71 -27.85
N MET A 109 -19.64 -10.99 -26.91
CA MET A 109 -19.47 -11.98 -25.85
C MET A 109 -19.34 -13.42 -26.37
N ASN A 110 -19.68 -13.69 -27.63
CA ASN A 110 -19.57 -15.02 -28.25
C ASN A 110 -18.12 -15.46 -28.45
N CYS A 111 -17.15 -14.56 -28.29
CA CYS A 111 -15.74 -14.82 -28.47
C CYS A 111 -14.93 -14.26 -27.30
N VAL A 112 -15.47 -14.20 -26.09
CA VAL A 112 -14.78 -13.61 -24.94
C VAL A 112 -14.28 -14.70 -24.01
N GLU A 113 -12.99 -14.65 -23.69
CA GLU A 113 -12.39 -15.45 -22.62
C GLU A 113 -12.06 -14.54 -21.44
N LEU A 114 -12.51 -14.93 -20.25
CA LEU A 114 -12.28 -14.18 -19.01
C LEU A 114 -10.94 -14.56 -18.40
N LYS A 115 -10.23 -13.57 -17.86
CA LYS A 115 -8.98 -13.79 -17.12
C LYS A 115 -9.25 -14.57 -15.83
N PRO A 116 -8.35 -15.47 -15.42
CA PRO A 116 -8.37 -16.02 -14.07
C PRO A 116 -8.21 -14.89 -13.05
N LYS A 117 -8.98 -14.97 -11.97
CA LYS A 117 -8.92 -14.01 -10.88
C LYS A 117 -8.93 -14.73 -9.55
N ASP A 118 -7.92 -14.43 -8.75
CA ASP A 118 -7.88 -14.83 -7.36
C ASP A 118 -8.79 -13.92 -6.51
N PRO A 119 -9.23 -14.38 -5.33
CA PRO A 119 -9.89 -13.51 -4.36
C PRO A 119 -8.94 -12.41 -3.90
N TYR A 120 -9.51 -11.26 -3.55
CA TYR A 120 -8.72 -10.14 -3.04
C TYR A 120 -8.58 -10.23 -1.52
N TYR A 121 -7.45 -9.82 -0.97
CA TYR A 121 -7.30 -9.79 0.48
C TYR A 121 -8.04 -8.59 1.07
N TRP A 122 -8.83 -8.83 2.13
CA TRP A 122 -9.41 -7.77 2.96
C TRP A 122 -8.33 -6.87 3.54
N THR A 123 -7.18 -7.45 3.89
CA THR A 123 -6.02 -6.74 4.44
C THR A 123 -5.26 -5.91 3.41
N ASP A 124 -5.54 -6.04 2.11
CA ASP A 124 -4.89 -5.20 1.11
C ASP A 124 -5.47 -3.77 1.15
N PRO A 125 -4.68 -2.74 1.51
CA PRO A 125 -5.12 -1.34 1.48
C PRO A 125 -5.61 -0.89 0.09
N ASN A 126 -5.11 -1.54 -0.97
CA ASN A 126 -5.47 -1.31 -2.36
C ASN A 126 -6.73 -2.07 -2.78
N SER A 127 -7.48 -2.69 -1.87
CA SER A 127 -8.81 -3.22 -2.16
C SER A 127 -9.94 -2.24 -1.83
N TRP A 128 -9.59 -1.13 -1.16
CA TRP A 128 -10.56 -0.22 -0.57
C TRP A 128 -10.38 1.21 -1.09
N ASN A 129 -11.51 1.88 -1.31
CA ASN A 129 -11.57 3.31 -1.55
C ASN A 129 -12.28 4.00 -0.37
N THR A 130 -11.74 5.14 0.06
CA THR A 130 -12.39 6.01 1.05
C THR A 130 -13.14 7.09 0.29
N VAL A 131 -14.47 7.11 0.40
CA VAL A 131 -15.32 8.04 -0.36
C VAL A 131 -14.97 9.49 -0.02
N GLY A 132 -14.71 10.31 -1.04
CA GLY A 132 -14.34 11.71 -0.92
C GLY A 132 -12.90 11.97 -0.48
N LYS A 133 -12.08 10.93 -0.33
CA LYS A 133 -10.64 11.00 -0.09
C LYS A 133 -9.89 10.05 -1.04
N GLU A 134 -10.41 9.90 -2.27
CA GLU A 134 -9.79 9.10 -3.31
C GLU A 134 -8.40 9.64 -3.63
N GLU A 135 -7.40 8.75 -3.74
CA GLU A 135 -6.00 9.09 -4.01
C GLU A 135 -5.29 9.97 -2.96
N ASN A 136 -5.83 10.14 -1.74
CA ASN A 136 -5.12 10.86 -0.68
C ASN A 136 -3.95 10.00 -0.13
N TYR A 137 -2.71 10.41 -0.41
CA TYR A 137 -1.49 9.69 -0.03
C TYR A 137 -1.14 9.82 1.47
N ALA A 138 -1.73 10.79 2.17
CA ALA A 138 -1.52 10.98 3.60
C ALA A 138 -2.32 9.99 4.47
N ILE A 139 -3.29 9.27 3.90
CA ILE A 139 -4.02 8.22 4.64
C ILE A 139 -3.09 7.03 4.90
N PRO A 140 -2.84 6.67 6.17
CA PRO A 140 -2.06 5.48 6.53
C PRO A 140 -2.63 4.20 5.93
N HIS A 141 -1.77 3.25 5.60
CA HIS A 141 -2.17 1.95 5.07
C HIS A 141 -3.21 1.26 5.96
N MET A 142 -3.00 1.28 7.29
CA MET A 142 -3.93 0.71 8.27
C MET A 142 -5.30 1.39 8.33
N GLU A 143 -5.39 2.65 7.91
CA GLU A 143 -6.62 3.44 7.88
C GLU A 143 -7.25 3.50 6.50
N ARG A 144 -6.66 2.86 5.48
CA ARG A 144 -7.32 2.66 4.18
C ARG A 144 -8.32 1.52 4.24
N LEU A 145 -8.01 0.48 5.03
CA LEU A 145 -8.94 -0.59 5.37
C LEU A 145 -10.19 -0.02 6.09
N PRO A 146 -11.29 -0.77 6.11
CA PRO A 146 -12.40 -0.49 6.99
C PRO A 146 -11.98 -0.44 8.46
N CYS A 147 -12.36 0.64 9.14
CA CYS A 147 -12.21 0.80 10.59
C CYS A 147 -13.49 0.35 11.34
N GLU A 148 -13.40 0.18 12.66
CA GLU A 148 -14.51 -0.26 13.53
C GLU A 148 -15.78 0.59 13.37
N TYR A 149 -15.63 1.89 13.09
CA TYR A 149 -16.72 2.86 13.03
C TYR A 149 -17.13 3.21 11.59
N ASP A 150 -16.58 2.53 10.59
CA ASP A 150 -16.82 2.83 9.18
C ASP A 150 -18.03 2.09 8.62
N ASP A 151 -18.63 2.71 7.60
CA ASP A 151 -19.68 2.11 6.78
C ASP A 151 -19.01 1.39 5.59
N VAL A 152 -19.10 0.05 5.57
CA VAL A 152 -18.49 -0.80 4.54
C VAL A 152 -19.49 -1.08 3.43
N VAL A 153 -19.07 -0.87 2.19
CA VAL A 153 -19.91 -1.06 1.01
C VAL A 153 -19.22 -1.98 0.02
N PHE A 154 -19.82 -3.14 -0.19
CA PHE A 154 -19.57 -3.96 -1.37
C PHE A 154 -20.58 -3.55 -2.44
N PRO A 155 -20.13 -3.00 -3.58
CA PRO A 155 -21.03 -2.71 -4.67
C PRO A 155 -21.65 -4.01 -5.25
N ARG A 156 -22.81 -3.86 -5.90
CA ARG A 156 -23.46 -4.92 -6.69
C ARG A 156 -23.25 -4.64 -8.18
N GLY A 157 -23.29 -5.69 -8.99
CA GLY A 157 -23.11 -5.58 -10.44
C GLY A 157 -21.64 -5.55 -10.82
N ASN A 158 -21.24 -4.55 -11.62
CA ASN A 158 -19.95 -4.51 -12.31
C ASN A 158 -18.77 -4.36 -11.35
N LEU A 159 -18.93 -3.57 -10.28
CA LEU A 159 -17.98 -3.50 -9.19
C LEU A 159 -18.38 -4.57 -8.19
N SER A 160 -17.64 -5.66 -8.17
CA SER A 160 -17.91 -6.83 -7.36
C SER A 160 -16.66 -7.69 -7.28
N GLY A 161 -16.53 -8.44 -6.20
CA GLY A 161 -15.49 -9.43 -6.06
C GLY A 161 -15.47 -10.05 -4.68
N SER A 162 -14.80 -11.19 -4.60
CA SER A 162 -14.75 -11.95 -3.36
C SER A 162 -13.50 -11.55 -2.58
N VAL A 163 -13.65 -11.55 -1.26
CA VAL A 163 -12.58 -11.27 -0.33
C VAL A 163 -12.13 -12.54 0.40
N TYR A 164 -10.83 -12.57 0.66
CA TYR A 164 -10.17 -13.48 1.57
C TYR A 164 -9.68 -12.69 2.77
N TYR A 165 -9.73 -13.30 3.95
CA TYR A 165 -9.20 -12.71 5.16
C TYR A 165 -8.52 -13.80 5.97
N PHE A 166 -7.45 -13.48 6.68
CA PHE A 166 -6.81 -14.38 7.61
C PHE A 166 -6.28 -13.52 8.75
N GLY A 167 -6.97 -13.54 9.88
CA GLY A 167 -6.69 -12.63 10.98
C GLY A 167 -7.76 -12.72 12.07
N GLU A 168 -7.70 -11.77 13.00
CA GLU A 168 -8.61 -11.65 14.14
C GLU A 168 -9.97 -11.04 13.77
N GLU A 169 -10.82 -10.77 14.75
CA GLU A 169 -12.15 -10.23 14.50
C GLU A 169 -12.13 -8.85 13.82
N VAL A 170 -12.81 -8.72 12.69
CA VAL A 170 -13.06 -7.47 12.00
C VAL A 170 -14.40 -6.89 12.47
N LYS A 171 -14.35 -5.73 13.10
CA LYS A 171 -15.54 -4.96 13.50
C LYS A 171 -15.77 -3.82 12.53
N MET A 172 -17.03 -3.52 12.26
CA MET A 172 -17.43 -2.37 11.44
C MET A 172 -18.79 -1.84 11.92
N LYS A 173 -19.09 -0.58 11.60
CA LYS A 173 -20.36 0.03 11.99
C LYS A 173 -21.51 -0.54 11.19
N SER A 174 -21.38 -0.57 9.86
CA SER A 174 -22.38 -1.15 8.97
C SER A 174 -21.73 -1.86 7.80
N LEU A 175 -22.43 -2.87 7.27
CA LEU A 175 -22.05 -3.57 6.05
C LEU A 175 -23.21 -3.49 5.06
N ARG A 176 -22.90 -3.11 3.82
CA ARG A 176 -23.87 -3.07 2.73
C ARG A 176 -23.39 -3.87 1.54
N PHE A 177 -24.29 -4.64 0.96
CA PHE A 177 -24.10 -5.26 -0.34
C PHE A 177 -25.07 -4.63 -1.34
N GLY A 178 -24.57 -3.74 -2.19
CA GLY A 178 -25.36 -2.85 -3.02
C GLY A 178 -26.29 -1.98 -2.16
N ASN A 179 -27.59 -2.18 -2.29
CA ASN A 179 -28.59 -1.43 -1.53
C ASN A 179 -29.04 -2.15 -0.24
N ASP A 180 -28.61 -3.39 -0.04
CA ASP A 180 -29.05 -4.19 1.09
C ASP A 180 -28.09 -3.99 2.26
N SER A 181 -28.62 -3.58 3.41
CA SER A 181 -27.87 -3.50 4.66
C SER A 181 -27.86 -4.86 5.35
N TRP A 182 -26.69 -5.32 5.74
CA TRP A 182 -26.51 -6.58 6.44
C TRP A 182 -26.26 -6.32 7.92
N THR A 183 -26.93 -7.11 8.75
CA THR A 183 -26.72 -7.18 10.19
C THR A 183 -25.77 -8.32 10.55
N ASP A 184 -25.31 -8.34 11.79
CA ASP A 184 -24.57 -9.48 12.36
C ASP A 184 -25.39 -10.78 12.30
N GLU A 185 -26.70 -10.72 12.51
CA GLU A 185 -27.60 -11.87 12.29
C GLU A 185 -27.62 -12.29 10.82
N ASN A 186 -27.64 -11.33 9.88
CA ASN A 186 -27.52 -11.65 8.47
C ASN A 186 -26.22 -12.39 8.22
N LEU A 187 -25.08 -11.95 8.75
CA LEU A 187 -23.77 -12.59 8.60
C LEU A 187 -23.68 -14.00 9.22
N ARG A 188 -24.43 -14.29 10.28
CA ARG A 188 -24.44 -15.61 10.95
C ARG A 188 -25.57 -16.56 10.54
N SER A 189 -26.58 -16.06 9.84
CA SER A 189 -27.76 -16.87 9.45
C SER A 189 -27.49 -17.85 8.30
N ASP A 190 -27.78 -19.13 8.50
CA ASP A 190 -27.63 -20.18 7.47
C ASP A 190 -28.72 -20.16 6.37
N SER A 191 -29.67 -19.23 6.43
CA SER A 191 -30.76 -19.10 5.45
C SER A 191 -30.34 -18.31 4.20
N ALA A 192 -31.21 -18.18 3.18
CA ALA A 192 -31.03 -17.56 1.85
C ALA A 192 -30.04 -16.36 1.70
N THR A 193 -29.79 -15.58 2.74
CA THR A 193 -28.61 -14.71 2.89
C THR A 193 -27.28 -15.42 2.56
N MET A 194 -27.18 -16.72 2.80
CA MET A 194 -26.07 -17.62 2.53
C MET A 194 -25.55 -17.52 1.08
N ALA A 195 -26.43 -17.49 0.07
CA ALA A 195 -26.00 -17.36 -1.33
C ALA A 195 -25.29 -16.02 -1.60
N SER A 196 -25.83 -14.93 -1.03
CA SER A 196 -25.18 -13.60 -1.12
C SER A 196 -23.95 -13.48 -0.23
N LYS A 197 -23.83 -14.23 0.88
CA LYS A 197 -22.62 -14.27 1.70
C LYS A 197 -21.45 -14.91 0.98
N TYR A 198 -21.66 -16.09 0.39
CA TYR A 198 -20.63 -16.79 -0.38
C TYR A 198 -20.18 -16.04 -1.63
N THR A 199 -21.01 -15.08 -2.07
CA THR A 199 -20.65 -14.13 -3.10
C THR A 199 -19.47 -13.25 -2.61
N ILE A 200 -19.56 -12.67 -1.41
CA ILE A 200 -18.50 -11.80 -0.88
C ILE A 200 -17.37 -12.60 -0.22
N PHE A 201 -17.69 -13.59 0.61
CA PHE A 201 -16.72 -14.32 1.45
C PHE A 201 -16.45 -15.72 0.89
N THR A 202 -15.17 -16.00 0.60
CA THR A 202 -14.76 -17.21 -0.11
C THR A 202 -14.68 -18.47 0.75
N LEU A 203 -14.63 -18.35 2.08
CA LEU A 203 -14.56 -19.48 3.01
C LEU A 203 -15.63 -19.36 4.11
N GLU A 204 -16.14 -20.51 4.55
CA GLU A 204 -17.12 -20.61 5.65
C GLU A 204 -16.57 -20.05 6.97
N ASP A 205 -15.34 -20.42 7.35
CA ASP A 205 -14.72 -20.02 8.61
C ASP A 205 -14.43 -18.51 8.71
N LEU A 206 -14.45 -17.79 7.59
CA LEU A 206 -14.21 -16.34 7.56
C LEU A 206 -15.45 -15.54 7.94
N GLN A 207 -16.64 -16.15 7.92
CA GLN A 207 -17.88 -15.45 8.22
C GLN A 207 -17.98 -15.10 9.70
N ASP A 208 -17.41 -15.93 10.57
CA ASP A 208 -17.35 -15.69 12.02
C ASP A 208 -16.31 -14.62 12.41
N ALA A 209 -15.48 -14.18 11.47
CA ALA A 209 -14.52 -13.12 11.72
C ALA A 209 -15.11 -11.71 11.57
N PHE A 210 -16.30 -11.53 10.97
CA PHE A 210 -16.86 -10.20 10.67
C PHE A 210 -18.06 -9.85 11.56
N PHE A 211 -18.03 -8.65 12.15
CA PHE A 211 -19.05 -8.20 13.10
C PHE A 211 -19.57 -6.80 12.75
N VAL A 212 -20.91 -6.68 12.65
CA VAL A 212 -21.59 -5.40 12.46
C VAL A 212 -22.06 -4.85 13.81
N THR A 213 -21.41 -3.78 14.28
CA THR A 213 -21.61 -3.23 15.62
C THR A 213 -22.73 -2.20 15.71
N ASN A 214 -23.06 -1.53 14.60
CA ASN A 214 -23.94 -0.36 14.54
C ASN A 214 -23.51 0.80 15.47
N LYS A 215 -22.24 0.84 15.88
CA LYS A 215 -21.68 1.90 16.73
C LYS A 215 -21.00 2.96 15.88
N GLY A 216 -21.31 4.23 16.14
CA GLY A 216 -20.56 5.36 15.59
C GLY A 216 -19.44 5.80 16.53
N CYS A 217 -18.56 6.65 16.04
CA CYS A 217 -17.58 7.33 16.87
C CYS A 217 -18.24 8.53 17.57
N ASP A 218 -18.50 8.41 18.87
CA ASP A 218 -19.09 9.47 19.69
C ASP A 218 -18.03 10.42 20.29
N ASP A 219 -16.74 10.11 20.13
CA ASP A 219 -15.63 10.95 20.60
C ASP A 219 -15.34 12.09 19.61
N VAL A 220 -15.54 13.33 20.05
CA VAL A 220 -15.28 14.54 19.25
C VAL A 220 -13.82 14.73 18.86
N THR A 221 -12.90 14.08 19.58
CA THR A 221 -11.46 14.07 19.26
C THR A 221 -11.10 12.98 18.24
N GLY A 222 -12.05 12.13 17.86
CA GLY A 222 -11.84 10.99 16.96
C GLY A 222 -11.66 9.67 17.70
N CYS A 223 -11.82 8.59 16.95
CA CYS A 223 -11.67 7.23 17.44
C CYS A 223 -10.54 6.52 16.71
N ILE A 224 -9.93 5.55 17.39
CA ILE A 224 -8.89 4.70 16.81
C ILE A 224 -9.53 3.74 15.80
N CYS A 225 -8.85 3.51 14.68
CA CYS A 225 -9.38 2.70 13.59
C CYS A 225 -9.68 1.24 13.97
N GLY A 226 -8.86 0.64 14.85
CA GLY A 226 -9.06 -0.74 15.34
C GLY A 226 -8.31 -1.82 14.54
N ASN A 227 -7.51 -1.46 13.54
CA ASN A 227 -6.83 -2.43 12.67
C ASN A 227 -5.44 -2.87 13.15
N ALA A 228 -5.01 -2.53 14.36
CA ALA A 228 -3.61 -2.74 14.79
C ALA A 228 -3.12 -4.19 14.65
N GLU A 229 -3.99 -5.18 14.93
CA GLU A 229 -3.67 -6.61 14.82
C GLU A 229 -3.52 -7.08 13.36
N ALA A 230 -4.12 -6.37 12.40
CA ALA A 230 -3.98 -6.68 10.97
C ALA A 230 -2.64 -6.23 10.37
N TYR A 231 -1.76 -5.58 11.15
CA TYR A 231 -0.56 -4.90 10.64
C TYR A 231 0.31 -5.80 9.74
N VAL A 232 0.61 -7.03 10.18
CA VAL A 232 1.46 -7.97 9.41
C VAL A 232 0.83 -8.28 8.04
N GLY A 233 -0.43 -8.73 8.04
CA GLY A 233 -1.15 -9.07 6.81
C GLY A 233 -1.41 -7.86 5.90
N VAL A 234 -1.48 -6.65 6.46
CA VAL A 234 -1.55 -5.42 5.68
C VAL A 234 -0.20 -5.12 5.03
N CYS A 235 0.88 -5.11 5.79
CA CYS A 235 2.19 -4.69 5.28
C CYS A 235 2.83 -5.69 4.33
N ASP A 236 2.49 -6.98 4.44
CA ASP A 236 2.88 -8.00 3.45
C ASP A 236 2.28 -7.74 2.06
N SER A 237 1.13 -7.05 1.99
CA SER A 237 0.47 -6.71 0.72
C SER A 237 0.97 -5.40 0.08
N VAL A 238 1.71 -4.58 0.82
CA VAL A 238 2.19 -3.27 0.35
C VAL A 238 3.57 -3.42 -0.29
N PRO A 239 3.72 -3.18 -1.62
CA PRO A 239 5.00 -3.38 -2.31
C PRO A 239 6.09 -2.43 -1.79
N THR A 240 7.25 -2.95 -1.40
CA THR A 240 8.39 -2.16 -0.90
C THR A 240 8.81 -1.07 -1.87
N LYS A 241 8.93 0.16 -1.37
CA LYS A 241 9.47 1.30 -2.12
C LYS A 241 10.92 1.56 -1.71
N ASP A 242 11.81 1.47 -2.69
CA ASP A 242 13.26 1.68 -2.47
C ASP A 242 13.76 3.05 -2.95
N ASP A 243 12.99 3.75 -3.80
CA ASP A 243 13.35 5.08 -4.34
C ASP A 243 12.55 6.20 -3.67
N PHE A 244 13.19 6.90 -2.73
CA PHE A 244 12.65 8.08 -2.06
C PHE A 244 13.25 9.36 -2.64
N ARG A 245 12.39 10.30 -3.02
CA ARG A 245 12.78 11.64 -3.51
C ARG A 245 13.08 12.63 -2.39
N CYS A 246 13.34 12.15 -1.18
CA CYS A 246 13.71 12.94 -0.01
C CYS A 246 14.93 12.32 0.68
N THR A 247 15.63 13.12 1.46
CA THR A 247 16.57 12.62 2.47
C THR A 247 15.78 12.22 3.72
N ASP A 248 16.22 11.21 4.46
CA ASP A 248 15.64 10.79 5.75
C ASP A 248 14.10 10.67 5.78
N PRO A 249 13.50 9.72 5.04
CA PRO A 249 12.05 9.55 5.02
C PRO A 249 11.51 9.16 6.41
N VAL A 250 10.28 9.57 6.72
CA VAL A 250 9.62 9.34 8.01
C VAL A 250 8.55 8.28 7.91
N THR A 251 8.29 7.53 8.98
CA THR A 251 7.24 6.49 9.00
C THR A 251 6.19 6.84 10.06
N PRO A 252 5.08 7.50 9.67
CA PRO A 252 3.97 7.77 10.59
C PRO A 252 3.29 6.47 11.05
N VAL A 253 2.62 6.52 12.20
CA VAL A 253 1.86 5.37 12.72
C VAL A 253 0.80 4.94 11.69
N GLY A 254 0.73 3.63 11.44
CA GLY A 254 -0.19 3.03 10.47
C GLY A 254 0.33 2.98 9.03
N PHE A 255 1.53 3.48 8.74
CA PHE A 255 2.21 3.23 7.47
C PHE A 255 3.08 1.97 7.55
N CYS A 256 3.03 1.16 6.49
CA CYS A 256 3.93 0.01 6.32
C CYS A 256 5.32 0.38 5.81
N GLN A 257 5.45 1.58 5.24
CA GLN A 257 6.69 2.06 4.62
C GLN A 257 6.91 3.54 4.93
N PRO A 258 8.17 4.00 4.92
CA PRO A 258 8.47 5.41 5.04
C PRO A 258 7.82 6.24 3.93
N ILE A 259 7.62 7.52 4.20
CA ILE A 259 7.11 8.51 3.26
C ILE A 259 8.03 9.74 3.23
N CYS A 260 7.99 10.46 2.11
CA CYS A 260 8.52 11.81 2.02
C CYS A 260 7.38 12.79 2.33
N GLY A 261 7.56 13.61 3.37
CA GLY A 261 6.49 14.43 3.93
C GLY A 261 6.72 14.67 5.42
N ALA A 262 5.63 14.77 6.17
CA ALA A 262 5.72 15.03 7.61
C ALA A 262 4.53 14.44 8.39
N SER A 263 4.75 14.24 9.68
CA SER A 263 3.78 13.83 10.68
C SER A 263 3.90 14.71 11.92
N ILE A 264 2.81 15.37 12.29
CA ILE A 264 2.70 16.16 13.51
C ILE A 264 1.94 15.33 14.53
N VAL A 265 2.56 15.08 15.67
CA VAL A 265 1.95 14.38 16.80
C VAL A 265 1.59 15.39 17.88
N VAL A 266 0.32 15.40 18.27
CA VAL A 266 -0.20 16.33 19.29
C VAL A 266 -1.10 15.60 20.28
N ILE A 267 -0.94 15.94 21.57
CA ILE A 267 -1.92 15.55 22.60
C ILE A 267 -3.11 16.51 22.50
N PRO A 268 -4.34 16.02 22.23
CA PRO A 268 -5.49 16.89 22.01
C PRO A 268 -5.76 17.79 23.23
N PRO A 269 -5.92 19.11 23.05
CA PRO A 269 -6.40 19.97 24.13
C PRO A 269 -7.84 19.62 24.54
N ARG A 270 -8.27 20.06 25.73
CA ARG A 270 -9.58 19.69 26.31
C ARG A 270 -10.80 20.02 25.44
N ASN A 271 -10.69 21.01 24.55
CA ASN A 271 -11.77 21.46 23.68
C ASN A 271 -11.47 21.18 22.20
N PHE A 272 -10.61 20.19 21.93
CA PHE A 272 -10.29 19.83 20.56
C PHE A 272 -11.48 19.16 19.86
N GLU A 273 -11.83 19.67 18.68
CA GLU A 273 -12.79 19.02 17.78
C GLU A 273 -12.09 18.60 16.49
N LEU A 274 -12.09 17.30 16.20
CA LEU A 274 -11.45 16.73 15.00
C LEU A 274 -11.98 17.38 13.72
N ALA A 275 -13.29 17.59 13.65
CA ALA A 275 -13.95 18.19 12.50
C ALA A 275 -13.53 19.66 12.25
N GLU A 276 -13.12 20.40 13.27
CA GLU A 276 -12.57 21.75 13.09
C GLU A 276 -11.18 21.69 12.45
N MET A 277 -10.32 20.80 12.95
CA MET A 277 -9.00 20.61 12.38
C MET A 277 -9.07 20.08 10.94
N GLU A 278 -9.97 19.14 10.63
CA GLU A 278 -10.19 18.68 9.25
C GLU A 278 -10.59 19.82 8.30
N ARG A 279 -11.33 20.84 8.77
CA ARG A 279 -11.68 22.02 7.96
C ARG A 279 -10.47 22.92 7.72
N THR A 280 -9.61 23.07 8.72
CA THR A 280 -8.34 23.80 8.58
C THR A 280 -7.43 23.10 7.59
N LEU A 281 -7.34 21.77 7.67
CA LEU A 281 -6.47 20.97 6.80
C LEU A 281 -6.85 21.03 5.32
N LYS A 282 -8.14 21.21 4.99
CA LYS A 282 -8.62 21.42 3.61
C LYS A 282 -8.08 22.69 2.93
N GLN A 283 -7.43 23.59 3.66
CA GLN A 283 -6.84 24.81 3.11
C GLN A 283 -5.44 24.56 2.51
N PHE A 284 -4.79 23.45 2.89
CA PHE A 284 -3.50 23.06 2.37
C PHE A 284 -3.63 22.39 1.00
N THR A 285 -2.58 22.50 0.20
CA THR A 285 -2.56 21.95 -1.16
C THR A 285 -2.07 20.51 -1.21
N SER A 286 -1.23 20.12 -0.24
CA SER A 286 -0.76 18.75 -0.11
C SER A 286 -1.86 17.84 0.44
N ASP A 287 -1.69 16.54 0.25
CA ASP A 287 -2.56 15.58 0.90
C ASP A 287 -2.37 15.66 2.40
N THR A 288 -3.48 15.83 3.10
CA THR A 288 -3.51 15.88 4.56
C THR A 288 -4.46 14.83 5.11
N TYR A 289 -4.09 14.29 6.26
CA TYR A 289 -4.94 13.36 6.98
C TYR A 289 -4.71 13.48 8.47
N ILE A 290 -5.79 13.44 9.25
CA ILE A 290 -5.74 13.50 10.71
C ILE A 290 -6.51 12.32 11.29
N SER A 291 -5.90 11.66 12.27
CA SER A 291 -6.53 10.56 12.99
C SER A 291 -6.04 10.47 14.42
N LYS A 292 -6.87 9.84 15.28
CA LYS A 292 -6.45 9.43 16.61
C LYS A 292 -5.76 8.07 16.50
N VAL A 293 -4.55 8.00 17.02
CA VAL A 293 -3.72 6.79 17.01
C VAL A 293 -3.25 6.47 18.42
N ARG A 294 -2.75 5.25 18.60
CA ARG A 294 -2.20 4.74 19.86
C ARG A 294 -0.78 4.25 19.59
N ASN A 295 0.18 4.59 20.46
CA ASN A 295 1.52 4.01 20.40
C ASN A 295 1.58 2.64 21.10
N ASP A 296 2.73 1.97 20.99
CA ASP A 296 3.01 0.69 21.63
C ASP A 296 2.90 0.74 23.17
N SER A 297 3.06 1.93 23.76
CA SER A 297 2.88 2.14 25.21
C SER A 297 1.42 2.31 25.64
N GLY A 298 0.47 2.31 24.69
CA GLY A 298 -0.96 2.49 24.95
C GLY A 298 -1.42 3.94 25.04
N ASN A 299 -0.54 4.92 24.84
CA ASN A 299 -0.89 6.35 24.88
C ASN A 299 -1.55 6.79 23.59
N GLU A 300 -2.65 7.52 23.72
CA GLU A 300 -3.42 8.05 22.59
C GLU A 300 -3.01 9.48 22.26
N PHE A 301 -2.89 9.78 20.97
CA PHE A 301 -2.57 11.10 20.47
C PHE A 301 -3.18 11.30 19.08
N LEU A 302 -3.23 12.56 18.65
CA LEU A 302 -3.59 12.89 17.28
C LEU A 302 -2.34 12.93 16.42
N GLN A 303 -2.45 12.33 15.24
CA GLN A 303 -1.43 12.35 14.22
C GLN A 303 -1.98 13.08 13.00
N ILE A 304 -1.27 14.12 12.55
CA ILE A 304 -1.59 14.89 11.35
C ILE A 304 -0.49 14.64 10.33
N ILE A 305 -0.84 14.08 9.18
CA ILE A 305 0.10 13.64 8.17
C ILE A 305 -0.03 14.55 6.96
N PHE A 306 1.12 14.96 6.42
CA PHE A 306 1.25 15.67 5.16
C PHE A 306 2.06 14.79 4.21
N ALA A 307 1.50 14.53 3.04
CA ALA A 307 2.15 13.73 2.01
C ALA A 307 1.84 14.29 0.62
N GLU A 308 2.60 13.84 -0.36
CA GLU A 308 2.38 14.12 -1.78
C GLU A 308 2.54 12.82 -2.56
N LYS A 309 1.78 12.68 -3.65
CA LYS A 309 1.99 11.60 -4.62
C LYS A 309 3.41 11.62 -5.19
N GLU A 310 3.81 12.80 -5.65
CA GLU A 310 5.15 13.09 -6.14
C GLU A 310 5.73 14.16 -5.23
N PHE A 311 6.75 13.81 -4.46
CA PHE A 311 7.30 14.69 -3.44
C PHE A 311 8.01 15.89 -4.09
N THR A 312 7.49 17.10 -3.87
CA THR A 312 8.12 18.36 -4.28
C THR A 312 8.71 19.15 -3.10
N GLY A 313 8.30 18.80 -1.87
CA GLY A 313 8.68 19.49 -0.64
C GLY A 313 7.57 20.40 -0.08
N ASN A 314 6.48 20.62 -0.83
CA ASN A 314 5.35 21.44 -0.36
C ASN A 314 4.72 20.88 0.92
N SER A 315 4.54 19.56 1.01
CA SER A 315 4.00 18.89 2.20
C SER A 315 4.81 19.18 3.46
N LEU A 316 6.13 19.27 3.31
CA LEU A 316 7.04 19.57 4.41
C LEU A 316 6.89 21.03 4.87
N ASP A 317 6.80 21.97 3.92
CA ASP A 317 6.66 23.39 4.23
C ASP A 317 5.29 23.71 4.85
N GLU A 318 4.22 23.11 4.32
CA GLU A 318 2.86 23.22 4.87
C GLU A 318 2.75 22.60 6.28
N ALA A 319 3.38 21.44 6.51
CA ALA A 319 3.44 20.84 7.83
C ALA A 319 4.18 21.71 8.84
N LYS A 320 5.33 22.29 8.47
CA LYS A 320 6.06 23.24 9.32
C LYS A 320 5.22 24.47 9.63
N GLN A 321 4.50 24.99 8.64
CA GLN A 321 3.60 26.11 8.82
C GLN A 321 2.50 25.80 9.84
N LEU A 322 1.85 24.64 9.73
CA LEU A 322 0.83 24.22 10.70
C LEU A 322 1.42 23.98 12.09
N TYR A 323 2.58 23.32 12.16
CA TYR A 323 3.27 23.04 13.42
C TYR A 323 3.57 24.33 14.20
N GLU A 324 4.09 25.37 13.54
CA GLU A 324 4.34 26.66 14.19
C GLU A 324 3.04 27.34 14.63
N GLN A 325 1.94 27.20 13.88
CA GLN A 325 0.62 27.72 14.31
C GLN A 325 0.12 27.02 15.58
N ILE A 326 0.20 25.69 15.64
CA ILE A 326 -0.24 24.92 16.83
C ILE A 326 0.65 25.23 18.03
N LYS A 327 1.96 25.42 17.81
CA LYS A 327 2.91 25.75 18.88
C LYS A 327 2.68 27.15 19.47
N LEU A 328 2.26 28.12 18.64
CA LEU A 328 1.90 29.46 19.09
C LEU A 328 0.58 29.48 19.88
N ASP A 329 -0.33 28.58 19.57
CA ASP A 329 -1.53 28.36 20.36
C ASP A 329 -1.17 27.62 21.66
N HIS A 330 -1.10 28.35 22.79
CA HIS A 330 -0.65 27.84 24.10
C HIS A 330 -1.57 26.75 24.70
N SER A 331 -2.57 26.32 23.95
CA SER A 331 -3.57 25.33 24.31
C SER A 331 -3.02 23.89 24.30
N SER A 332 -1.97 23.61 23.51
CA SER A 332 -1.42 22.26 23.34
C SER A 332 -0.10 22.09 24.12
N SER A 333 -0.08 21.21 25.12
CA SER A 333 1.08 21.04 26.01
C SER A 333 2.25 20.25 25.40
N HIS A 334 1.99 19.42 24.38
CA HIS A 334 3.02 18.62 23.71
C HIS A 334 2.68 18.45 22.22
N VAL A 335 3.51 19.05 21.36
CA VAL A 335 3.44 18.94 19.90
C VAL A 335 4.83 18.55 19.40
N THR A 336 4.92 17.54 18.56
CA THR A 336 6.17 17.07 17.96
C THR A 336 6.01 16.98 16.45
N LEU A 337 7.01 17.44 15.71
CA LEU A 337 7.06 17.34 14.25
C LEU A 337 8.11 16.30 13.85
N TYR A 338 7.67 15.26 13.16
CA TYR A 338 8.52 14.32 12.43
C TYR A 338 8.46 14.68 10.96
N ALA A 339 9.59 15.08 10.38
CA ALA A 339 9.64 15.60 9.02
C ALA A 339 10.74 14.89 8.25
N SER A 340 10.48 14.54 7.00
CA SER A 340 11.55 14.09 6.12
C SER A 340 12.51 15.24 5.81
N GLY A 341 13.72 14.90 5.40
CA GLY A 341 14.66 15.84 4.83
C GLY A 341 14.18 16.43 3.48
N PRO A 342 14.93 17.40 2.94
CA PRO A 342 14.57 18.10 1.70
C PRO A 342 14.52 17.17 0.49
N TYR A 343 13.90 17.69 -0.57
CA TYR A 343 13.86 17.06 -1.89
C TYR A 343 15.26 16.68 -2.37
N ASN A 344 15.45 15.39 -2.65
CA ASN A 344 16.71 14.85 -3.13
C ASN A 344 16.69 14.74 -4.65
N ASN A 345 17.27 15.74 -5.31
CA ASN A 345 17.58 15.63 -6.73
C ASN A 345 18.96 14.98 -6.92
N SER A 346 19.00 13.64 -6.95
CA SER A 346 20.21 12.89 -7.25
C SER A 346 20.80 13.22 -8.65
N GLU A 347 20.00 13.71 -9.60
CA GLU A 347 20.43 14.06 -10.96
C GLU A 347 21.00 15.50 -11.10
N GLU A 348 20.41 16.52 -10.46
CA GLU A 348 20.98 17.89 -10.43
C GLU A 348 22.23 17.95 -9.57
N ASN A 349 22.25 17.24 -8.44
CA ASN A 349 23.37 17.34 -7.50
C ASN A 349 24.67 16.87 -8.15
N VAL A 350 24.63 15.88 -9.03
CA VAL A 350 25.80 15.44 -9.80
C VAL A 350 26.22 16.50 -10.83
N ASN A 351 25.26 17.09 -11.56
CA ASN A 351 25.57 18.12 -12.56
C ASN A 351 26.17 19.39 -11.92
N ASN A 352 25.66 19.79 -10.76
CA ASN A 352 26.15 20.94 -10.01
C ASN A 352 27.51 20.65 -9.36
N ALA A 353 27.73 19.47 -8.79
CA ALA A 353 29.03 19.07 -8.24
C ALA A 353 30.11 19.01 -9.33
N VAL A 354 29.79 18.43 -10.49
CA VAL A 354 30.69 18.41 -11.66
C VAL A 354 31.00 19.84 -12.10
N SER A 355 29.99 20.71 -12.24
CA SER A 355 30.19 22.11 -12.62
C SER A 355 31.08 22.88 -11.63
N VAL A 356 30.88 22.70 -10.33
CA VAL A 356 31.69 23.36 -9.29
C VAL A 356 33.13 22.84 -9.29
N VAL A 357 33.34 21.52 -9.42
CA VAL A 357 34.69 20.93 -9.48
C VAL A 357 35.43 21.37 -10.74
N PHE A 358 34.80 21.30 -11.91
CA PHE A 358 35.42 21.74 -13.16
C PHE A 358 35.62 23.26 -13.19
N GLY A 359 34.68 24.04 -12.65
CA GLY A 359 34.77 25.50 -12.55
C GLY A 359 35.90 25.96 -11.64
N THR A 360 36.05 25.34 -10.47
CA THR A 360 37.15 25.63 -9.53
C THR A 360 38.50 25.20 -10.10
N LEU A 361 38.60 24.04 -10.76
CA LEU A 361 39.82 23.59 -11.42
C LEU A 361 40.25 24.54 -12.55
N CYS A 362 39.30 24.98 -13.38
CA CYS A 362 39.53 25.99 -14.42
C CYS A 362 39.97 27.33 -13.83
N GLY A 363 39.34 27.78 -12.74
CA GLY A 363 39.67 29.01 -12.04
C GLY A 363 41.10 29.00 -11.49
N VAL A 364 41.49 27.90 -10.82
CA VAL A 364 42.85 27.72 -10.31
C VAL A 364 43.85 27.68 -11.49
N GLY A 365 43.54 26.95 -12.56
CA GLY A 365 44.37 26.91 -13.76
C GLY A 365 44.60 28.29 -14.38
N LEU A 366 43.57 29.12 -14.47
CA LEU A 366 43.67 30.50 -14.96
C LEU A 366 44.58 31.37 -14.08
N VAL A 367 44.44 31.26 -12.76
CA VAL A 367 45.31 32.01 -11.83
C VAL A 367 46.77 31.59 -12.00
N PHE A 368 47.05 30.30 -12.14
CA PHE A 368 48.41 29.81 -12.42
C PHE A 368 48.96 30.33 -13.75
N VAL A 369 48.14 30.36 -14.80
CA VAL A 369 48.54 30.93 -16.10
C VAL A 369 48.84 32.42 -15.98
N ILE A 370 48.01 33.20 -15.27
CA ILE A 370 48.23 34.63 -15.06
C ILE A 370 49.51 34.87 -14.26
N LEU A 371 49.71 34.14 -13.16
CA LEU A 371 50.91 34.23 -12.35
C LEU A 371 52.16 33.85 -13.16
N PHE A 372 52.08 32.79 -13.96
CA PHE A 372 53.17 32.37 -14.84
C PHE A 372 53.51 33.45 -15.88
N VAL A 373 52.51 34.09 -16.49
CA VAL A 373 52.73 35.18 -17.45
C VAL A 373 53.31 36.43 -16.77
N MET A 374 52.85 36.77 -15.56
CA MET A 374 53.33 37.95 -14.82
C MET A 374 54.75 37.78 -14.25
N TYR A 375 55.11 36.57 -13.79
CA TYR A 375 56.39 36.29 -13.13
C TYR A 375 57.41 35.57 -14.03
N SER A 376 57.03 35.17 -15.24
CA SER A 376 57.98 34.71 -16.25
C SER A 376 58.95 35.86 -16.58
N PRO A 377 60.27 35.68 -16.42
CA PRO A 377 61.25 36.62 -16.92
C PRO A 377 60.98 36.89 -18.41
N ASN A 378 61.17 38.14 -18.84
CA ASN A 378 60.74 38.67 -20.15
C ASN A 378 61.20 37.84 -21.37
N ASP A 379 62.23 37.00 -21.20
CA ASP A 379 62.82 36.21 -22.28
C ASP A 379 62.07 34.89 -22.59
N THR A 380 61.29 34.33 -21.65
CA THR A 380 60.53 33.07 -21.89
C THR A 380 59.13 33.30 -22.46
N ALA A 381 58.50 34.45 -22.17
CA ALA A 381 57.18 34.81 -22.71
C ALA A 381 57.19 35.03 -24.24
N ILE A 382 58.33 35.50 -24.78
CA ILE A 382 58.54 35.67 -26.22
C ILE A 382 58.62 34.31 -26.95
N ILE A 383 59.16 33.27 -26.30
CA ILE A 383 59.25 31.93 -26.87
C ILE A 383 57.87 31.25 -26.92
N LEU A 384 57.00 31.48 -25.94
CA LEU A 384 55.63 30.96 -25.98
C LEU A 384 54.79 31.63 -27.08
N ARG A 385 54.96 32.94 -27.29
CA ARG A 385 54.31 33.67 -28.39
C ARG A 385 54.80 33.21 -29.77
N ASN A 386 56.07 32.82 -29.87
CA ASN A 386 56.64 32.23 -31.08
C ASN A 386 56.28 30.74 -31.28
N ARG A 387 55.92 30.00 -30.22
CA ARG A 387 55.39 28.63 -30.30
C ARG A 387 53.88 28.56 -30.51
N LEU A 388 53.12 29.54 -30.00
CA LEU A 388 51.70 29.76 -30.27
C LEU A 388 51.49 30.69 -31.47
N ASN A 389 52.48 30.78 -32.37
CA ASN A 389 52.26 31.34 -33.70
C ASN A 389 51.22 30.47 -34.39
N ILE A 390 49.95 30.82 -34.17
CA ILE A 390 48.81 30.58 -35.03
C ILE A 390 49.13 31.35 -36.31
N GLY A 391 50.10 30.80 -37.05
CA GLY A 391 50.41 31.22 -38.39
C GLY A 391 49.17 30.93 -39.21
N SER A 392 48.74 31.95 -39.96
CA SER A 392 47.70 31.88 -40.98
C SER A 392 48.13 31.01 -42.18
N SER A 393 48.74 29.85 -41.94
CA SER A 393 49.03 28.87 -42.96
C SER A 393 47.83 27.95 -43.07
N HIS A 394 47.05 28.17 -44.13
CA HIS A 394 46.12 27.22 -44.75
C HIS A 394 45.36 26.29 -43.80
N LEU A 395 44.10 26.62 -43.53
CA LEU A 395 43.07 25.65 -43.19
C LEU A 395 43.23 24.40 -44.09
N PRO A 396 43.58 23.22 -43.54
CA PRO A 396 43.25 21.99 -44.23
C PRO A 396 41.74 21.84 -44.11
N SER A 397 41.11 21.79 -45.28
CA SER A 397 39.73 21.39 -45.49
C SER A 397 39.26 20.36 -44.47
N PHE A 398 38.14 20.65 -43.79
CA PHE A 398 37.37 19.66 -43.05
C PHE A 398 37.08 18.46 -43.95
N LYS A 399 37.91 17.42 -43.84
CA LYS A 399 37.55 16.05 -44.19
C LYS A 399 37.48 15.27 -42.89
N THR A 400 36.25 15.17 -42.39
CA THR A 400 35.68 13.99 -41.74
C THR A 400 36.71 13.00 -41.15
N ALA A 401 37.13 13.25 -39.92
CA ALA A 401 37.63 12.17 -39.06
C ALA A 401 36.42 11.50 -38.44
N TYR A 402 36.17 10.28 -38.90
CA TYR A 402 35.10 9.39 -38.49
C TYR A 402 35.14 9.16 -36.97
N PHE A 403 33.97 9.26 -36.35
CA PHE A 403 33.69 8.66 -35.05
C PHE A 403 34.05 7.17 -35.12
N THR A 404 35.09 6.77 -34.40
CA THR A 404 35.34 5.34 -34.14
C THR A 404 34.40 4.92 -33.02
N ARG A 405 33.30 4.32 -33.46
CA ARG A 405 32.38 3.53 -32.65
C ARG A 405 33.18 2.37 -32.04
N HIS A 406 33.38 2.37 -30.73
CA HIS A 406 33.84 1.18 -30.03
C HIS A 406 32.72 0.13 -30.10
N SER A 407 32.95 -0.91 -30.88
CA SER A 407 32.18 -2.15 -30.86
C SER A 407 32.92 -3.15 -30.00
N SER A 408 32.24 -3.63 -28.97
CA SER A 408 32.66 -4.67 -28.04
C SER A 408 32.42 -6.05 -28.66
N VAL A 409 33.47 -6.80 -29.02
CA VAL A 409 33.40 -8.26 -29.14
C VAL A 409 34.77 -8.90 -28.86
N ALA A 410 34.75 -9.76 -27.84
CA ALA A 410 35.44 -11.04 -27.61
C ALA A 410 36.93 -11.28 -27.94
N GLU A 411 37.60 -11.80 -26.89
CA GLU A 411 38.47 -12.99 -26.83
C GLU A 411 39.76 -13.11 -27.67
N ASP A 412 40.83 -13.43 -26.94
CA ASP A 412 42.06 -14.13 -27.34
C ASP A 412 42.96 -13.54 -28.43
N ALA A 413 44.04 -12.87 -28.00
CA ALA A 413 45.40 -13.19 -28.45
C ALA A 413 46.43 -12.41 -27.63
N GLY A 414 47.32 -13.12 -26.94
CA GLY A 414 48.51 -12.54 -26.31
C GLY A 414 49.58 -12.16 -27.33
N LEU A 415 50.41 -11.16 -26.97
CA LEU A 415 51.87 -11.18 -27.04
C LEU A 415 52.46 -9.81 -26.68
N ILE A 416 53.14 -9.80 -25.53
CA ILE A 416 54.45 -9.20 -25.19
C ILE A 416 54.99 -8.10 -26.13
N PHE A 417 55.17 -6.88 -25.59
CA PHE A 417 56.39 -6.10 -25.84
C PHE A 417 56.72 -5.16 -24.68
N GLU A 418 57.96 -5.26 -24.21
CA GLU A 418 58.59 -4.46 -23.15
C GLU A 418 58.89 -3.02 -23.59
N GLY A 419 58.85 -2.08 -22.63
CA GLY A 419 59.34 -0.72 -22.81
C GLY A 419 59.02 0.18 -21.62
N GLN A 420 59.90 0.18 -20.62
CA GLN A 420 59.83 0.97 -19.38
C GLN A 420 59.71 2.49 -19.62
N SER A 421 58.83 3.17 -18.87
CA SER A 421 59.22 4.36 -18.12
C SER A 421 58.20 4.73 -17.05
N MET A 422 58.66 5.48 -16.06
CA MET A 422 58.13 5.57 -14.70
C MET A 422 56.94 6.52 -14.55
N ALA A 423 55.89 6.03 -13.91
CA ALA A 423 54.97 6.85 -13.11
C ALA A 423 54.40 5.98 -11.99
N SER A 424 54.88 6.24 -10.78
CA SER A 424 54.43 5.67 -9.53
C SER A 424 53.11 6.30 -9.09
N SER A 425 52.31 5.52 -8.36
CA SER A 425 51.10 5.86 -7.59
C SER A 425 49.76 5.98 -8.35
N LEU A 426 49.18 4.83 -8.67
CA LEU A 426 47.76 4.59 -8.38
C LEU A 426 47.67 3.24 -7.67
N LEU A 427 47.53 3.28 -6.34
CA LEU A 427 47.15 2.14 -5.53
C LEU A 427 45.75 1.70 -5.98
N SER A 428 45.71 0.50 -6.56
CA SER A 428 44.49 -0.29 -6.75
C SER A 428 43.81 -0.46 -5.39
N LEU A 429 42.56 0.00 -5.32
CA LEU A 429 41.66 -0.04 -4.16
C LEU A 429 40.99 -1.42 -4.01
N ASP A 430 41.54 -2.48 -4.61
CA ASP A 430 40.90 -3.81 -4.69
C ASP A 430 41.48 -4.84 -3.70
N LYS A 431 42.21 -4.39 -2.67
CA LYS A 431 42.77 -5.27 -1.63
C LYS A 431 42.62 -4.77 -0.19
N SER A 432 41.72 -3.83 0.07
CA SER A 432 41.59 -3.20 1.40
C SER A 432 40.64 -3.91 2.37
N PHE A 433 40.11 -5.10 2.04
CA PHE A 433 39.22 -5.86 2.94
C PHE A 433 39.58 -7.34 3.11
N ASP A 434 40.85 -7.71 2.93
CA ASP A 434 41.34 -8.99 3.43
C ASP A 434 41.63 -8.87 4.94
N ASN A 435 40.61 -9.15 5.75
CA ASN A 435 40.73 -9.27 7.21
C ASN A 435 41.51 -10.56 7.55
N PRO A 436 42.69 -10.48 8.20
CA PRO A 436 43.53 -11.63 8.50
C PRO A 436 43.03 -12.52 9.65
N MET A 437 41.80 -12.33 10.16
CA MET A 437 41.25 -13.16 11.24
C MET A 437 40.44 -14.38 10.78
N PHE A 438 40.06 -14.50 9.50
CA PHE A 438 39.13 -15.56 9.04
C PHE A 438 39.52 -16.31 7.75
N GLY A 439 40.78 -16.23 7.31
CA GLY A 439 41.20 -16.92 6.08
C GLY A 439 42.35 -17.90 6.28
N LYS A 440 42.10 -19.18 5.96
CA LYS A 440 43.01 -20.35 5.74
C LYS A 440 42.93 -21.46 6.81
N ASP A 441 42.79 -22.75 6.50
CA ASP A 441 42.84 -23.50 5.24
C ASP A 441 42.06 -24.81 5.35
N GLU A 442 41.63 -25.29 4.18
CA GLU A 442 41.02 -26.60 3.90
C GLU A 442 41.84 -27.80 4.39
N LYS A 443 41.15 -28.88 4.75
CA LYS A 443 41.62 -30.25 4.49
C LYS A 443 40.47 -31.20 4.19
N SER A 444 40.74 -32.06 3.22
CA SER A 444 39.86 -32.82 2.36
C SER A 444 39.49 -34.22 2.88
N THR A 445 38.22 -34.60 2.63
CA THR A 445 37.61 -35.94 2.36
C THR A 445 37.78 -37.09 3.38
N PRO A 446 36.88 -38.13 3.43
CA PRO A 446 35.92 -38.57 2.40
C PRO A 446 34.48 -38.88 2.86
N SER A 447 33.64 -38.99 1.82
CA SER A 447 32.31 -39.57 1.72
C SER A 447 32.05 -40.79 2.62
N THR A 448 30.93 -40.76 3.36
CA THR A 448 30.27 -41.98 3.86
C THR A 448 28.76 -41.88 3.67
N SER A 449 28.24 -43.03 3.26
CA SER A 449 26.91 -43.39 2.79
C SER A 449 25.76 -43.20 3.78
N SER A 450 24.56 -43.07 3.19
CA SER A 450 23.23 -43.30 3.76
C SER A 450 23.13 -44.50 4.72
N PRO A 451 22.11 -44.51 5.60
CA PRO A 451 21.39 -45.72 5.91
C PRO A 451 20.00 -45.69 5.28
N ARG A 452 19.79 -46.61 4.33
CA ARG A 452 18.50 -47.24 4.10
C ARG A 452 18.02 -47.83 5.43
N TYR A 453 16.79 -47.50 5.84
CA TYR A 453 15.96 -48.43 6.59
C TYR A 453 15.02 -49.10 5.57
N ASP A 454 15.32 -50.37 5.29
CA ASP A 454 14.43 -51.30 4.63
C ASP A 454 14.14 -52.39 5.67
N MET A 455 12.90 -52.44 6.14
CA MET A 455 12.31 -53.66 6.68
C MET A 455 10.95 -53.80 6.05
N GLY A 456 10.89 -54.74 5.10
CA GLY A 456 9.68 -55.16 4.45
C GLY A 456 8.66 -55.80 5.39
N ASN A 457 7.41 -55.58 5.01
CA ASN A 457 6.46 -56.59 4.58
C ASN A 457 6.11 -57.72 5.57
N LYS A 458 4.83 -57.75 5.98
CA LYS A 458 4.01 -58.97 6.06
C LYS A 458 2.52 -58.64 6.10
N ASP A 459 1.85 -59.08 5.04
CA ASP A 459 0.58 -59.82 4.96
C ASP A 459 -0.62 -59.28 5.79
N ALA A 460 -1.65 -58.69 5.17
CA ALA A 460 -2.71 -59.28 4.32
C ALA A 460 -3.88 -59.91 5.11
N VAL A 461 -5.09 -59.50 4.70
CA VAL A 461 -6.40 -60.19 4.79
C VAL A 461 -7.11 -60.14 6.16
N ASN A 462 -8.24 -59.40 6.27
CA ASN A 462 -9.58 -59.97 6.01
C ASN A 462 -10.72 -58.93 6.06
N THR A 463 -11.66 -59.15 5.14
CA THR A 463 -13.03 -58.63 5.02
C THR A 463 -13.95 -59.07 6.16
N GLY A 464 -15.02 -58.31 6.45
CA GLY A 464 -16.15 -58.79 7.26
C GLY A 464 -17.19 -57.73 7.65
N ASP A 465 -18.24 -57.70 6.84
CA ASP A 465 -19.59 -57.15 6.95
C ASP A 465 -20.28 -56.91 8.33
N ALA A 466 -21.09 -55.83 8.33
CA ALA A 466 -22.53 -55.74 8.68
C ALA A 466 -23.10 -55.77 10.12
N GLU A 467 -24.18 -54.97 10.23
CA GLU A 467 -25.35 -54.98 11.16
C GLU A 467 -25.14 -54.50 12.61
N GLU A 468 -25.69 -53.34 12.98
CA GLU A 468 -27.08 -53.06 13.40
C GLU A 468 -27.36 -53.47 14.85
N SER A 469 -27.52 -52.49 15.75
CA SER A 469 -28.72 -52.35 16.61
C SER A 469 -28.54 -51.29 17.72
N ASN A 470 -29.63 -50.56 17.91
CA ASN A 470 -29.89 -49.55 18.94
C ASN A 470 -29.78 -50.09 20.37
N HIS A 471 -29.37 -49.26 21.33
CA HIS A 471 -30.23 -48.95 22.49
C HIS A 471 -29.73 -47.76 23.34
N LEU A 472 -30.71 -46.95 23.75
CA LEU A 472 -30.70 -45.88 24.76
C LEU A 472 -30.13 -46.32 26.13
N GLU A 473 -29.42 -45.42 26.82
CA GLU A 473 -29.81 -44.76 28.10
C GLU A 473 -28.61 -43.92 28.60
N SER A 474 -28.77 -42.60 28.74
CA SER A 474 -29.00 -41.89 30.01
C SER A 474 -27.77 -41.80 30.93
N GLY A 475 -27.39 -40.57 31.27
CA GLY A 475 -26.88 -40.24 32.60
C GLY A 475 -25.48 -39.64 32.65
N ALA A 476 -25.41 -38.59 33.47
CA ALA A 476 -24.24 -38.05 34.17
C ALA A 476 -23.46 -36.92 33.49
N GLU A 477 -23.75 -35.71 34.00
CA GLU A 477 -22.82 -34.63 34.26
C GLU A 477 -21.41 -35.14 34.61
N MET A 478 -20.41 -34.60 33.93
CA MET A 478 -19.03 -34.64 34.40
C MET A 478 -18.39 -33.28 34.07
N GLU A 479 -18.33 -32.43 35.08
CA GLU A 479 -17.36 -31.33 35.14
C GLU A 479 -15.96 -31.95 35.04
N GLU A 480 -15.21 -31.59 34.01
CA GLU A 480 -13.77 -31.79 33.99
C GLU A 480 -13.09 -30.46 33.65
N SER A 481 -12.62 -29.83 34.73
CA SER A 481 -11.63 -28.78 34.77
C SER A 481 -10.27 -29.29 34.30
N MET A 482 -9.57 -28.54 33.43
CA MET A 482 -8.10 -28.36 33.38
C MET A 482 -7.71 -27.60 32.09
N PRO A 483 -6.52 -26.99 32.00
CA PRO A 483 -5.83 -26.15 32.97
C PRO A 483 -5.33 -24.81 32.38
N ASP A 484 -5.04 -23.86 33.27
CA ASP A 484 -4.21 -22.68 33.02
C ASP A 484 -2.87 -23.05 32.35
N ILE A 485 -2.60 -22.46 31.19
CA ILE A 485 -1.25 -22.40 30.61
C ILE A 485 -0.72 -20.98 30.83
N LYS A 486 0.12 -20.83 31.85
CA LYS A 486 1.09 -19.74 31.97
C LYS A 486 2.46 -20.30 31.59
N GLN A 487 3.07 -19.77 30.52
CA GLN A 487 4.48 -19.36 30.53
C GLN A 487 4.78 -18.60 29.23
N LYS A 488 5.19 -17.32 29.28
CA LYS A 488 6.55 -16.84 29.56
C LYS A 488 7.56 -17.50 28.60
N ASP A 489 8.00 -16.72 27.61
CA ASP A 489 9.39 -16.57 27.15
C ASP A 489 9.41 -15.93 25.75
N PHE A 490 9.40 -14.59 25.70
CA PHE A 490 9.86 -13.80 24.55
C PHE A 490 10.39 -12.44 25.03
N ASP A 491 11.33 -12.47 25.98
CA ASP A 491 12.22 -11.34 26.25
C ASP A 491 13.59 -11.70 25.64
N ASN A 492 13.93 -11.12 24.49
CA ASN A 492 15.30 -10.86 24.03
C ASN A 492 15.28 -10.36 22.57
N ILE A 493 14.99 -9.08 22.35
CA ILE A 493 15.51 -8.34 21.20
C ILE A 493 16.07 -7.01 21.71
N SER A 494 17.29 -6.74 21.28
CA SER A 494 18.25 -5.77 21.77
C SER A 494 17.77 -4.31 21.71
N GLU A 495 18.03 -3.60 22.81
CA GLU A 495 18.08 -2.14 22.89
C GLU A 495 19.09 -1.59 21.87
N GLY A 496 18.60 -0.79 20.92
CA GLY A 496 19.41 0.09 20.08
C GLY A 496 19.48 1.48 20.71
N GLU A 497 20.70 1.91 21.02
CA GLU A 497 21.08 3.16 21.67
C GLU A 497 20.65 4.40 20.84
N LEU A 498 19.80 5.25 21.42
CA LEU A 498 19.42 6.56 20.89
C LEU A 498 20.48 7.61 21.26
N VAL A 499 21.12 8.20 20.25
CA VAL A 499 22.03 9.33 20.40
C VAL A 499 21.22 10.64 20.49
N ASP A 500 21.33 11.32 21.62
CA ASP A 500 20.85 12.68 21.87
C ASP A 500 21.75 13.69 21.14
N LEU A 501 21.19 14.44 20.19
CA LEU A 501 21.87 15.51 19.45
C LEU A 501 21.31 16.89 19.82
N SER A 502 21.13 17.16 21.11
CA SER A 502 20.75 18.48 21.62
C SER A 502 21.89 19.51 21.68
N ASP A 503 23.11 19.18 21.23
CA ASP A 503 24.26 20.11 21.18
C ASP A 503 25.01 20.10 19.81
N MET A 504 24.32 20.41 18.71
CA MET A 504 24.95 20.83 17.44
C MET A 504 24.28 22.06 16.81
#